data_AF-A0A7S0QCH5-F1
#
_entry.id   AF-A0A7S0QCH5-F1
#
_cell.length_a   1.000
_cell.length_b   1.000
_cell.length_c   1.000
_cell.angle_alpha   90.00
_cell.angle_beta   90.00
_cell.angle_gamma   90.00
#
_symmetry.space_group_name_H-M   'P 1'
#
loop_
_entity.id
_entity.type
_entity.pdbx_description
1 polymer ?
#
loop_
_entity_poly.entity_id
_entity_poly.type
_entity_poly.pdbx_seq_one_letter_code
_entity_poly.pdbx_strand_id
1 'polypeptide(L)'
;AFSVSSVFSFEESWGVSSPSRNCQRTAFPLSRCCKLFSRISMESTASNQYPTIALTRELGKNVKLEKLLLAQGLRVQEIPCIAFEDGPDRTRLPDALKEKNWEYIVITSPEAADVFLDGWDKAGRPAVRVASVGSGTEQALRQGGVEAVF
;
A
#
# COMPACT_ATOMS: atom_id res chain seq x y z
N ALA A 1 0.91 -36.96 -8.52
CA ALA A 1 -0.43 -36.41 -8.80
C ALA A 1 -1.08 -36.02 -7.49
N PHE A 2 -1.04 -34.74 -7.12
CA PHE A 2 -1.94 -34.12 -6.16
C PHE A 2 -2.07 -32.65 -6.56
N SER A 3 -3.18 -32.38 -7.23
CA SER A 3 -3.63 -31.06 -7.65
C SER A 3 -4.44 -30.47 -6.50
N VAL A 4 -4.04 -29.31 -5.99
CA VAL A 4 -4.91 -28.51 -5.11
C VAL A 4 -4.99 -27.12 -5.70
N SER A 5 -5.99 -26.96 -6.55
CA SER A 5 -6.52 -25.69 -6.99
C SER A 5 -7.28 -25.08 -5.81
N SER A 6 -6.79 -23.96 -5.26
CA SER A 6 -7.58 -23.14 -4.34
C SER A 6 -7.79 -21.78 -4.99
N VAL A 7 -8.97 -21.65 -5.58
CA VAL A 7 -9.53 -20.42 -6.13
C VAL A 7 -10.06 -19.62 -4.94
N PHE A 8 -9.37 -18.54 -4.59
CA PHE A 8 -9.89 -17.56 -3.65
C PHE A 8 -10.84 -16.62 -4.40
N SER A 9 -12.13 -16.93 -4.37
CA SER A 9 -13.20 -16.01 -4.75
C SER A 9 -13.52 -15.13 -3.54
N PHE A 10 -13.27 -13.83 -3.69
CA PHE A 10 -13.68 -12.82 -2.73
C PHE A 10 -14.81 -12.01 -3.39
N GLU A 11 -16.05 -12.41 -3.12
CA GLU A 11 -17.25 -11.64 -3.43
C GLU A 11 -17.52 -10.68 -2.28
N GLU A 12 -17.19 -9.40 -2.45
CA GLU A 12 -17.68 -8.31 -1.60
C GLU A 12 -18.79 -7.57 -2.33
N SER A 13 -20.02 -7.86 -1.91
CA SER A 13 -21.26 -7.25 -2.39
C SER A 13 -21.41 -5.83 -1.82
N TRP A 14 -21.16 -4.81 -2.63
CA TRP A 14 -21.54 -3.43 -2.29
C TRP A 14 -23.04 -3.25 -2.57
N GLY A 15 -23.85 -3.35 -1.52
CA GLY A 15 -25.27 -3.05 -1.56
C GLY A 15 -25.52 -1.55 -1.76
N VAL A 16 -25.97 -1.18 -2.95
CA VAL A 16 -26.46 0.17 -3.27
C VAL A 16 -27.95 0.23 -2.96
N SER A 17 -28.32 0.88 -1.86
CA SER A 17 -29.71 1.19 -1.52
C SER A 17 -30.10 2.57 -2.06
N SER A 18 -30.93 2.59 -3.10
CA SER A 18 -31.57 3.80 -3.65
C SER A 18 -32.74 4.25 -2.75
N PRO A 19 -32.95 5.56 -2.52
CA PRO A 19 -34.18 6.02 -1.87
C PRO A 19 -35.32 6.16 -2.89
N SER A 20 -36.34 5.32 -2.75
CA SER A 20 -37.61 5.46 -3.46
C SER A 20 -38.41 6.64 -2.90
N ARG A 21 -38.75 7.58 -3.78
CA ARG A 21 -39.71 8.66 -3.54
C ARG A 21 -41.06 8.05 -3.17
N ASN A 22 -41.67 8.50 -2.09
CA ASN A 22 -43.11 8.44 -1.99
C ASN A 22 -43.69 9.79 -1.57
N CYS A 23 -44.68 10.19 -2.36
CA CYS A 23 -45.31 11.47 -2.43
C CYS A 23 -46.59 11.40 -1.61
N GLN A 24 -46.71 12.15 -0.52
CA GLN A 24 -48.02 12.42 0.06
C GLN A 24 -48.18 13.91 0.39
N ARG A 25 -49.05 14.50 -0.43
CA ARG A 25 -49.77 15.77 -0.26
C ARG A 25 -50.29 15.92 1.16
N THR A 26 -50.08 17.10 1.75
CA THR A 26 -51.16 17.82 2.44
C THR A 26 -50.98 19.32 2.21
N ALA A 27 -52.10 19.96 1.85
CA ALA A 27 -52.20 21.37 1.55
C ALA A 27 -52.42 22.17 2.83
N PHE A 28 -51.76 23.33 2.95
CA PHE A 28 -52.18 24.39 3.86
C PHE A 28 -52.11 25.74 3.12
N PRO A 29 -53.19 26.55 3.16
CA PRO A 29 -53.23 27.84 2.49
C PRO A 29 -52.79 28.95 3.47
N LEU A 30 -52.01 29.92 2.99
CA LEU A 30 -52.42 31.33 2.87
C LEU A 30 -51.22 32.27 2.68
N SER A 31 -51.51 33.32 1.91
CA SER A 31 -50.99 34.69 2.08
C SER A 31 -49.60 35.03 1.52
N ARG A 32 -49.67 35.62 0.31
CA ARG A 32 -49.03 36.89 -0.09
C ARG A 32 -47.78 37.31 0.70
N CYS A 33 -46.61 37.06 0.11
CA CYS A 33 -45.59 38.09 -0.11
C CYS A 33 -44.60 37.57 -1.17
N CYS A 34 -44.86 37.83 -2.45
CA CYS A 34 -43.87 37.59 -3.51
C CYS A 34 -42.79 38.66 -3.41
N LYS A 35 -41.90 38.54 -2.42
CA LYS A 35 -40.59 39.20 -2.47
C LYS A 35 -39.80 38.48 -3.55
N LEU A 36 -39.37 39.28 -4.51
CA LEU A 36 -38.48 38.94 -5.62
C LEU A 36 -37.16 38.39 -5.05
N PHE A 37 -37.11 37.12 -4.70
CA PHE A 37 -35.86 36.39 -4.55
C PHE A 37 -35.61 35.75 -5.91
N SER A 38 -34.79 36.42 -6.72
CA SER A 38 -34.04 35.74 -7.76
C SER A 38 -33.29 34.60 -7.07
N ARG A 39 -33.84 33.38 -7.18
CA ARG A 39 -33.10 32.17 -6.87
C ARG A 39 -31.93 32.17 -7.86
N ILE A 40 -30.76 32.58 -7.39
CA ILE A 40 -29.51 32.12 -7.98
C ILE A 40 -29.60 30.60 -7.83
N SER A 41 -29.98 29.94 -8.91
CA SER A 41 -29.85 28.49 -9.02
C SER A 41 -28.35 28.24 -9.01
N MET A 42 -27.78 28.03 -7.82
CA MET A 42 -26.47 27.41 -7.71
C MET A 42 -26.68 26.00 -8.23
N GLU A 43 -26.41 25.82 -9.52
CA GLU A 43 -26.16 24.53 -10.12
C GLU A 43 -24.94 23.98 -9.38
N SER A 44 -25.16 23.25 -8.30
CA SER A 44 -24.10 22.44 -7.72
C SER A 44 -23.83 21.34 -8.73
N THR A 45 -22.93 21.63 -9.67
CA THR A 45 -22.05 20.61 -10.23
C THR A 45 -21.18 20.14 -9.07
N ALA A 46 -21.78 19.42 -8.12
CA ALA A 46 -21.07 18.46 -7.32
C ALA A 46 -20.65 17.39 -8.32
N SER A 47 -19.63 17.71 -9.11
CA SER A 47 -18.88 16.75 -9.88
C SER A 47 -18.58 15.66 -8.88
N ASN A 48 -19.03 14.45 -9.16
CA ASN A 48 -18.76 13.26 -8.38
C ASN A 48 -17.25 12.97 -8.51
N GLN A 49 -16.42 13.87 -8.00
CA GLN A 49 -14.99 13.86 -8.11
C GLN A 49 -14.52 12.90 -7.06
N TYR A 50 -14.27 11.68 -7.50
CA TYR A 50 -13.53 10.70 -6.71
C TYR A 50 -12.27 11.37 -6.13
N PRO A 51 -11.95 11.08 -4.86
CA PRO A 51 -10.74 11.62 -4.24
C PRO A 51 -9.51 11.21 -5.05
N THR A 52 -8.56 12.12 -5.18
CA THR A 52 -7.25 11.80 -5.76
C THR A 52 -6.42 11.08 -4.70
N ILE A 53 -5.88 9.92 -5.05
CA ILE A 53 -5.07 9.10 -4.15
C ILE A 53 -3.59 9.43 -4.36
N ALA A 54 -2.92 9.89 -3.31
CA ALA A 54 -1.47 10.12 -3.33
C ALA A 54 -0.72 8.84 -2.93
N LEU A 55 0.25 8.44 -3.74
CA LEU A 55 1.14 7.32 -3.44
C LEU A 55 2.47 7.86 -2.94
N THR A 56 2.82 7.57 -1.67
CA THR A 56 3.91 8.25 -0.95
C THR A 56 5.16 7.41 -0.69
N ARG A 57 5.19 6.15 -1.14
CA ARG A 57 6.36 5.27 -0.98
C ARG A 57 7.54 5.69 -1.86
N GLU A 58 8.63 4.92 -1.81
CA GLU A 58 9.72 5.10 -2.75
C GLU A 58 9.26 4.97 -4.21
N LEU A 59 9.98 5.67 -5.08
CA LEU A 59 9.66 5.75 -6.50
C LEU A 59 9.60 4.35 -7.13
N GLY A 60 8.51 4.06 -7.84
CA GLY A 60 8.39 2.83 -8.63
C GLY A 60 8.01 1.58 -7.83
N LYS A 61 7.85 1.63 -6.50
CA LYS A 61 7.33 0.49 -5.73
C LYS A 61 5.82 0.45 -5.64
N ASN A 62 5.14 1.52 -6.07
CA ASN A 62 3.69 1.58 -6.04
C ASN A 62 3.02 0.95 -7.26
N VAL A 63 3.76 0.46 -8.26
CA VAL A 63 3.23 0.01 -9.57
C VAL A 63 2.07 -1.00 -9.42
N LYS A 64 2.15 -1.92 -8.47
CA LYS A 64 1.06 -2.90 -8.23
C LYS A 64 -0.20 -2.22 -7.69
N LEU A 65 -0.04 -1.31 -6.72
CA LEU A 65 -1.15 -0.58 -6.11
C LEU A 65 -1.77 0.42 -7.09
N GLU A 66 -0.93 1.16 -7.81
CA GLU A 66 -1.33 2.09 -8.86
C GLU A 66 -2.20 1.39 -9.92
N LYS A 67 -1.76 0.24 -10.45
CA LYS A 67 -2.54 -0.53 -11.42
C LYS A 67 -3.90 -0.95 -10.88
N LEU A 68 -3.97 -1.37 -9.62
CA LEU A 68 -5.24 -1.77 -8.99
C LEU A 68 -6.18 -0.57 -8.85
N LEU A 69 -5.67 0.59 -8.43
CA LEU A 69 -6.48 1.80 -8.27
C LEU A 69 -6.97 2.35 -9.62
N LEU A 70 -6.10 2.37 -10.64
CA LEU A 70 -6.47 2.77 -12.00
C LEU A 70 -7.51 1.82 -12.60
N ALA A 71 -7.42 0.51 -12.34
CA ALA A 71 -8.42 -0.46 -12.76
C ALA A 71 -9.79 -0.23 -12.11
N GLN A 72 -9.84 0.41 -10.94
CA GLN A 72 -11.08 0.84 -10.28
C GLN A 72 -11.57 2.22 -10.75
N GLY A 73 -10.92 2.84 -11.74
CA GLY A 73 -11.28 4.17 -12.25
C GLY A 73 -10.92 5.32 -11.30
N LEU A 74 -10.06 5.08 -10.31
CA LEU A 74 -9.64 6.08 -9.34
C LEU A 74 -8.48 6.92 -9.89
N ARG A 75 -8.45 8.20 -9.49
CA ARG A 75 -7.34 9.10 -9.84
C ARG A 75 -6.18 8.88 -8.88
N VAL A 76 -4.99 8.72 -9.42
CA VAL A 76 -3.77 8.44 -8.65
C VAL A 76 -2.69 9.45 -9.00
N GLN A 77 -1.96 9.92 -8.00
CA GLN A 77 -0.79 10.79 -8.13
C GLN A 77 0.37 10.18 -7.35
N GLU A 78 1.47 9.86 -8.02
CA GLU A 78 2.71 9.45 -7.34
C GLU A 78 3.44 10.69 -6.80
N ILE A 79 3.81 10.64 -5.51
CA ILE A 79 4.55 11.67 -4.78
C ILE A 79 5.59 10.94 -3.91
N PRO A 80 6.77 10.58 -4.46
CA PRO A 80 7.74 9.80 -3.69
C PRO A 80 8.24 10.59 -2.48
N CYS A 81 8.00 10.07 -1.27
CA CYS A 81 8.43 10.71 -0.02
C CYS A 81 9.56 9.95 0.68
N ILE A 82 9.97 8.79 0.16
CA ILE A 82 10.97 7.92 0.75
C ILE A 82 12.07 7.63 -0.28
N ALA A 83 13.31 7.75 0.15
CA ALA A 83 14.49 7.28 -0.57
C ALA A 83 15.37 6.49 0.40
N PHE A 84 16.00 5.44 -0.12
CA PHE A 84 16.95 4.64 0.65
C PHE A 84 18.37 4.97 0.19
N GLU A 85 19.24 5.21 1.15
CA GLU A 85 20.65 5.48 0.92
C GLU A 85 21.50 4.64 1.86
N ASP A 86 22.74 4.44 1.46
CA ASP A 86 23.71 3.71 2.27
C ASP A 86 24.06 4.51 3.53
N GLY A 87 23.87 3.87 4.68
CA GLY A 87 24.35 4.41 5.95
C GLY A 87 25.87 4.36 6.06
N PRO A 88 26.48 5.21 6.91
CA PRO A 88 27.93 5.28 7.08
C PRO A 88 28.55 3.95 7.57
N ASP A 89 27.77 3.12 8.23
CA ASP A 89 28.22 1.83 8.76
C ASP A 89 28.10 0.67 7.75
N ARG A 90 27.62 0.90 6.52
CA ARG A 90 27.47 -0.17 5.52
C ARG A 90 28.77 -0.93 5.28
N THR A 91 29.90 -0.22 5.24
CA THR A 91 31.22 -0.81 4.99
C THR A 91 31.72 -1.68 6.14
N ARG A 92 31.19 -1.49 7.37
CA ARG A 92 31.57 -2.24 8.57
C ARG A 92 30.83 -3.56 8.69
N LEU A 93 29.74 -3.74 7.94
CA LEU A 93 28.88 -4.92 8.02
C LEU A 93 29.64 -6.23 7.73
N PRO A 94 30.46 -6.36 6.67
CA PRO A 94 31.17 -7.61 6.40
C PRO A 94 32.12 -8.02 7.52
N ASP A 95 32.84 -7.06 8.12
CA ASP A 95 33.77 -7.34 9.22
C ASP A 95 33.00 -7.73 10.49
N ALA A 96 31.90 -7.04 10.79
CA ALA A 96 31.03 -7.38 11.90
C ALA A 96 30.41 -8.79 11.79
N LEU A 97 30.16 -9.27 10.56
CA LEU A 97 29.68 -10.63 10.31
C LEU A 97 30.77 -11.71 10.49
N LYS A 98 32.06 -11.35 10.35
CA LYS A 98 33.19 -12.27 10.54
C LYS A 98 33.65 -12.34 11.99
N GLU A 99 33.73 -11.18 12.66
CA GLU A 99 34.37 -11.06 13.97
C GLU A 99 33.46 -11.48 15.13
N LYS A 100 32.14 -11.38 14.94
CA LYS A 100 31.17 -11.59 16.01
C LYS A 100 30.30 -12.81 15.74
N ASN A 101 30.06 -13.58 16.80
CA ASN A 101 29.10 -14.68 16.79
C ASN A 101 27.71 -14.14 17.12
N TRP A 102 26.94 -13.81 16.09
CA TRP A 102 25.55 -13.39 16.25
C TRP A 102 24.64 -14.60 16.40
N GLU A 103 23.85 -14.63 17.47
CA GLU A 103 22.85 -15.69 17.62
C GLU A 103 21.72 -15.57 16.59
N TYR A 104 21.27 -14.34 16.33
CA TYR A 104 20.26 -14.01 15.34
C TYR A 104 20.55 -12.64 14.73
N ILE A 105 20.21 -12.51 13.45
CA ILE A 105 20.21 -11.24 12.72
C ILE A 105 18.77 -10.99 12.28
N VAL A 106 18.20 -9.86 12.68
CA VAL A 106 16.80 -9.51 12.35
C VAL A 106 16.79 -8.53 11.19
N ILE A 107 16.06 -8.87 10.13
CA ILE A 107 15.90 -8.05 8.93
C ILE A 107 14.46 -7.55 8.86
N THR A 108 14.30 -6.24 8.80
CA THR A 108 13.00 -5.58 9.01
C THR A 108 12.34 -5.06 7.74
N SER A 109 13.06 -5.03 6.62
CA SER A 109 12.52 -4.62 5.31
C SER A 109 13.23 -5.35 4.16
N PRO A 110 12.59 -5.43 2.97
CA PRO A 110 13.24 -5.95 1.76
C PRO A 110 14.52 -5.19 1.41
N GLU A 111 14.52 -3.87 1.58
CA GLU A 111 15.68 -3.02 1.28
C GLU A 111 16.86 -3.34 2.22
N ALA A 112 16.59 -3.64 3.50
CA ALA A 112 17.61 -4.09 4.43
C ALA A 112 18.14 -5.50 4.10
N ALA A 113 17.31 -6.37 3.51
CA ALA A 113 17.75 -7.67 3.02
C ALA A 113 18.80 -7.52 1.91
N ASP A 114 18.59 -6.60 0.97
CA ASP A 114 19.54 -6.34 -0.12
C ASP A 114 20.91 -5.87 0.43
N VAL A 115 20.91 -4.96 1.40
CA VAL A 115 22.14 -4.51 2.07
C VAL A 115 22.83 -5.65 2.81
N PHE A 116 22.05 -6.46 3.54
CA PHE A 116 22.55 -7.59 4.29
C PHE A 116 23.19 -8.64 3.37
N LEU A 117 22.53 -9.01 2.27
CA LEU A 117 23.00 -10.03 1.34
C LEU A 117 24.32 -9.61 0.68
N ASP A 118 24.46 -8.35 0.27
CA ASP A 118 25.73 -7.80 -0.25
C ASP A 118 26.85 -7.86 0.82
N GLY A 119 26.56 -7.46 2.05
CA GLY A 119 27.52 -7.54 3.16
C GLY A 119 27.90 -8.97 3.53
N TRP A 120 26.94 -9.89 3.52
CA TRP A 120 27.09 -11.31 3.82
C TRP A 120 27.92 -12.02 2.75
N ASP A 121 27.71 -11.71 1.48
CA ASP A 121 28.53 -12.24 0.38
C ASP A 121 29.99 -11.77 0.50
N LYS A 122 30.20 -10.47 0.74
CA LYS A 122 31.54 -9.89 1.03
C LYS A 122 32.19 -10.47 2.29
N ALA A 123 31.37 -10.94 3.23
CA ALA A 123 31.86 -11.61 4.43
C ALA A 123 32.34 -13.05 4.17
N GLY A 124 32.11 -13.60 2.97
CA GLY A 124 32.39 -15.01 2.66
C GLY A 124 31.26 -15.95 3.09
N ARG A 125 30.04 -15.42 3.25
CA ARG A 125 28.81 -16.17 3.55
C ARG A 125 28.90 -17.00 4.84
N PRO A 126 29.25 -16.39 5.99
CA PRO A 126 29.29 -17.09 7.27
C PRO A 126 27.92 -17.69 7.63
N ALA A 127 27.93 -18.81 8.34
CA ALA A 127 26.69 -19.43 8.82
C ALA A 127 26.01 -18.53 9.86
N VAL A 128 24.82 -18.01 9.54
CA VAL A 128 24.06 -17.09 10.38
C VAL A 128 22.60 -17.49 10.41
N ARG A 129 21.94 -17.24 11.55
CA ARG A 129 20.47 -17.39 11.66
C ARG A 129 19.82 -16.04 11.44
N VAL A 130 18.90 -15.98 10.49
CA VAL A 130 18.20 -14.75 10.12
C VAL A 130 16.73 -14.85 10.50
N ALA A 131 16.17 -13.77 11.03
CA ALA A 131 14.74 -13.60 11.26
C ALA A 131 14.22 -12.46 10.39
N SER A 132 13.00 -12.61 9.89
CA SER A 132 12.32 -11.65 9.01
C SER A 132 11.05 -11.13 9.68
N VAL A 133 10.76 -9.84 9.52
CA VAL A 133 9.52 -9.25 10.07
C VAL A 133 8.29 -9.53 9.19
N GLY A 134 8.47 -9.81 7.90
CA GLY A 134 7.35 -10.00 6.99
C GLY A 134 7.68 -10.75 5.70
N SER A 135 6.64 -11.20 5.01
CA SER A 135 6.75 -12.05 3.82
C SER A 135 7.51 -11.40 2.67
N GLY A 136 7.40 -10.07 2.50
CA GLY A 136 8.17 -9.34 1.49
C GLY A 136 9.68 -9.41 1.74
N THR A 137 10.10 -9.29 3.01
CA THR A 137 11.50 -9.38 3.41
C THR A 137 12.01 -10.82 3.32
N GLU A 138 11.19 -11.79 3.73
CA GLU A 138 11.50 -13.22 3.61
C GLU A 138 11.72 -13.61 2.14
N GLN A 139 10.87 -13.12 1.24
CA GLN A 139 11.01 -13.34 -0.20
C GLN A 139 12.33 -12.76 -0.74
N ALA A 140 12.72 -11.55 -0.32
CA ALA A 140 13.98 -10.93 -0.73
C ALA A 140 15.19 -11.75 -0.26
N LEU A 141 15.20 -12.16 1.02
CA LEU A 141 16.25 -13.03 1.58
C LEU A 141 16.37 -14.36 0.83
N ARG A 142 15.23 -14.99 0.54
CA ARG A 142 15.18 -16.27 -0.17
C ARG A 142 15.72 -16.16 -1.60
N GLN A 143 15.46 -15.04 -2.29
CA GLN A 143 16.04 -14.77 -3.60
C GLN A 143 17.57 -14.62 -3.54
N GLY A 144 18.10 -14.10 -2.43
CA GLY A 144 19.53 -14.03 -2.13
C GLY A 144 20.16 -15.32 -1.61
N GLY A 145 19.38 -16.39 -1.43
CA GLY A 145 19.84 -17.69 -0.95
C GLY A 145 19.97 -17.80 0.58
N VAL A 146 19.30 -16.93 1.34
CA VAL A 146 19.21 -17.01 2.80
C VAL A 146 17.77 -17.34 3.19
N GLU A 147 17.60 -18.38 4.01
CA GLU A 147 16.30 -18.75 4.55
C GLU A 147 16.11 -18.12 5.93
N ALA A 148 14.97 -17.45 6.14
CA ALA A 148 14.61 -16.92 7.44
C ALA A 148 14.10 -18.07 8.33
N VAL A 149 14.56 -18.11 9.57
CA VAL A 149 14.16 -19.10 10.58
C VAL A 149 12.86 -18.68 11.27
N PHE A 150 12.56 -17.38 11.27
CA PHE A 150 11.39 -16.75 11.87
C PHE A 150 10.85 -15.65 10.97
#